data_AF-A0ABD0TGQ4-F1
#
_entry.id   AF-A0ABD0TGQ4-F1
#
_cell.length_a   1.000
_cell.length_b   1.000
_cell.length_c   1.000
_cell.angle_alpha   90.00
_cell.angle_beta   90.00
_cell.angle_gamma   90.00
#
_symmetry.space_group_name_H-M   'P 1'
#
loop_
_entity.id
_entity.type
_entity.pdbx_description
1 polymer ?
#
loop_
_entity_poly.entity_id
_entity_poly.type
_entity_poly.pdbx_seq_one_letter_code
_entity_poly.pdbx_strand_id
1 'polypeptide(L)'
;MPSFHYVIYLAITLSVTLVRAKFGGSRHGAFGGPTHTGHHVSARHTHYTYHPPNQIKFICRHCANPAVYPVYHDAPPSYVYVYRESGTRYSALLTGLALYNLGRCCGTHHDANVYTPHREEKCSLQIIDRSHFEETKFPCFMMSSFMEPNKTNMEILSQTKHNETEVQKSDSFDILAAHVNVKPFLQGNGSELEVRRDQECVIWHNLTLNQERHIVPCSLLEQYAETMRPSGVPVYIWMPILLGTIVSIYIFCYCCCRKKSRKEDAPLNQTTVPGYRSNY
;
A
#
# COMPACT_ATOMS: atom_id res chain seq x y z
N MET A 1 -35.60 -15.00 -34.22
CA MET A 1 -35.10 -15.16 -32.83
C MET A 1 -34.05 -14.09 -32.51
N PRO A 2 -34.46 -12.86 -32.17
CA PRO A 2 -33.55 -11.75 -31.81
C PRO A 2 -33.14 -11.73 -30.31
N SER A 3 -33.78 -12.52 -29.46
CA SER A 3 -33.61 -12.48 -28.00
C SER A 3 -32.23 -12.94 -27.51
N PHE A 4 -31.59 -13.92 -28.18
CA PHE A 4 -30.33 -14.49 -27.69
C PHE A 4 -29.12 -13.56 -27.91
N HIS A 5 -29.10 -12.82 -29.01
CA HIS A 5 -28.05 -11.82 -29.28
C HIS A 5 -28.09 -10.68 -28.28
N TYR A 6 -29.29 -10.28 -27.84
CA TYR A 6 -29.46 -9.21 -26.85
C TYR A 6 -28.90 -9.62 -25.49
N VAL A 7 -29.15 -10.86 -25.04
CA VAL A 7 -28.63 -11.38 -23.76
C VAL A 7 -27.10 -11.48 -23.76
N ILE A 8 -26.49 -11.95 -24.85
CA ILE A 8 -25.02 -12.02 -24.97
C ILE A 8 -24.41 -10.61 -24.99
N TYR A 9 -25.01 -9.68 -25.73
CA TYR A 9 -24.52 -8.30 -25.80
C TYR A 9 -24.64 -7.60 -24.45
N LEU A 10 -25.74 -7.85 -23.71
CA LEU A 10 -25.96 -7.31 -22.37
C LEU A 10 -24.98 -7.91 -21.36
N ALA A 11 -24.69 -9.22 -21.44
CA ALA A 11 -23.69 -9.86 -20.59
C ALA A 11 -22.26 -9.34 -20.88
N ILE A 12 -21.90 -9.16 -22.15
CA ILE A 12 -20.58 -8.61 -22.54
C ILE A 12 -20.47 -7.16 -22.11
N THR A 13 -21.48 -6.32 -22.36
CA THR A 13 -21.46 -4.91 -21.95
C THR A 13 -21.43 -4.77 -20.43
N LEU A 14 -22.16 -5.59 -19.69
CA LEU A 14 -22.13 -5.59 -18.21
C LEU A 14 -20.77 -6.06 -17.66
N SER A 15 -20.15 -7.05 -18.31
CA SER A 15 -18.79 -7.49 -17.98
C SER A 15 -17.76 -6.40 -18.28
N VAL A 16 -17.86 -5.75 -19.44
CA VAL A 16 -16.97 -4.66 -19.84
C VAL A 16 -17.17 -3.43 -18.96
N THR A 17 -18.39 -3.08 -18.55
CA THR A 17 -18.62 -1.96 -17.63
C THR A 17 -18.16 -2.28 -16.21
N LEU A 18 -18.32 -3.50 -15.72
CA LEU A 18 -17.75 -3.94 -14.43
C LEU A 18 -16.21 -3.92 -14.45
N VAL A 19 -15.61 -4.40 -15.55
CA VAL A 19 -14.15 -4.33 -15.76
C VAL A 19 -13.72 -2.86 -15.87
N ARG A 20 -14.41 -2.02 -16.65
CA ARG A 20 -14.05 -0.61 -16.84
C ARG A 20 -14.31 0.26 -15.60
N ALA A 21 -15.29 -0.07 -14.76
CA ALA A 21 -15.49 0.60 -13.46
C ALA A 21 -14.43 0.19 -12.43
N LYS A 22 -13.74 -0.94 -12.65
CA LYS A 22 -12.72 -1.47 -11.72
C LYS A 22 -11.27 -1.22 -12.17
N PHE A 23 -11.02 -1.19 -13.48
CA PHE A 23 -9.74 -0.82 -14.10
C PHE A 23 -9.69 0.64 -14.55
N GLY A 24 -10.84 1.24 -14.83
CA GLY A 24 -10.99 2.69 -14.81
C GLY A 24 -11.00 3.11 -13.35
N GLY A 25 -9.81 3.05 -12.74
CA GLY A 25 -9.55 3.62 -11.44
C GLY A 25 -10.25 4.96 -11.37
N SER A 26 -11.13 5.07 -10.38
CA SER A 26 -11.82 6.29 -10.03
C SER A 26 -10.84 7.46 -10.23
N ARG A 27 -11.15 8.38 -11.14
CA ARG A 27 -10.51 9.71 -11.20
C ARG A 27 -10.99 10.52 -9.98
N HIS A 28 -10.87 9.97 -8.78
CA HIS A 28 -11.28 10.57 -7.52
C HIS A 28 -10.11 10.42 -6.55
N GLY A 29 -9.18 11.35 -6.74
CA GLY A 29 -8.17 11.79 -5.80
C GLY A 29 -7.75 13.22 -6.18
N ALA A 30 -8.67 14.01 -6.77
CA ALA A 30 -8.49 15.45 -6.85
C ALA A 30 -8.81 15.99 -5.44
N PHE A 31 -7.80 16.02 -4.59
CA PHE A 31 -7.82 16.82 -3.36
C PHE A 31 -7.79 18.29 -3.78
N GLY A 32 -8.97 18.82 -4.11
CA GLY A 32 -9.21 20.23 -4.32
C GLY A 32 -9.46 20.92 -2.98
N GLY A 33 -8.38 21.36 -2.34
CA GLY A 33 -8.39 22.33 -1.25
C GLY A 33 -7.17 23.24 -1.43
N PRO A 34 -7.34 24.54 -1.68
CA PRO A 34 -6.21 25.43 -1.93
C PRO A 34 -5.65 25.93 -0.60
N THR A 35 -4.68 25.20 -0.04
CA THR A 35 -3.75 25.75 0.94
C THR A 35 -2.35 25.23 0.66
N HIS A 36 -1.48 26.17 0.33
CA HIS A 36 -0.07 26.01 0.00
C HIS A 36 0.68 25.08 0.97
N THR A 37 1.18 23.94 0.48
CA THR A 37 2.58 23.46 0.54
C THR A 37 2.64 22.06 -0.04
N GLY A 38 3.31 21.93 -1.20
CA GLY A 38 3.30 20.70 -1.98
C GLY A 38 4.20 19.60 -1.43
N HIS A 39 3.60 18.43 -1.22
CA HIS A 39 4.29 17.13 -1.31
C HIS A 39 3.37 16.16 -2.05
N HIS A 40 3.41 16.20 -3.38
CA HIS A 40 2.83 15.14 -4.20
C HIS A 40 3.62 13.84 -3.96
N VAL A 41 3.09 12.96 -3.12
CA VAL A 41 3.61 11.59 -3.00
C VAL A 41 3.38 10.89 -4.34
N SER A 42 4.50 10.60 -4.99
CA SER A 42 4.58 10.11 -6.36
C SER A 42 3.82 8.79 -6.53
N ALA A 43 3.07 8.71 -7.64
CA ALA A 43 2.19 7.63 -8.07
C ALA A 43 2.87 6.28 -8.38
N ARG A 44 3.90 5.87 -7.62
CA ARG A 44 4.74 4.69 -7.92
C ARG A 44 4.56 3.48 -7.00
N HIS A 45 3.85 3.60 -5.89
CA HIS A 45 3.51 2.45 -5.04
C HIS A 45 2.12 1.93 -5.42
N THR A 46 2.03 1.32 -6.59
CA THR A 46 0.74 0.89 -7.16
C THR A 46 0.18 -0.38 -6.50
N HIS A 47 0.95 -1.01 -5.61
CA HIS A 47 0.63 -2.32 -5.06
C HIS A 47 -0.02 -2.30 -3.68
N TYR A 48 -0.03 -1.17 -2.96
CA TYR A 48 -0.65 -1.09 -1.64
C TYR A 48 -1.44 0.20 -1.42
N THR A 49 -2.57 0.11 -0.72
CA THR A 49 -3.40 1.25 -0.28
C THR A 49 -3.50 1.25 1.24
N TYR A 50 -3.32 2.44 1.80
CA TYR A 50 -3.48 2.67 3.23
C TYR A 50 -4.94 2.93 3.58
N HIS A 51 -5.49 2.15 4.51
CA HIS A 51 -6.86 2.26 4.99
C HIS A 51 -6.88 2.35 6.53
N PRO A 52 -6.63 3.54 7.10
CA PRO A 52 -6.55 3.71 8.54
C PRO A 52 -7.93 3.50 9.18
N PRO A 53 -8.06 2.67 10.23
CA PRO A 53 -9.27 2.62 11.05
C PRO A 53 -9.37 3.87 11.93
N ASN A 54 -10.56 4.17 12.46
CA ASN A 54 -10.74 5.30 13.39
C ASN A 54 -9.89 5.17 14.66
N GLN A 55 -9.63 3.94 15.10
CA GLN A 55 -8.81 3.62 16.27
C GLN A 55 -8.34 2.16 16.19
N ILE A 56 -7.17 1.88 16.75
CA ILE A 56 -6.71 0.50 16.95
C ILE A 56 -6.88 0.16 18.43
N LYS A 57 -7.78 -0.79 18.71
CA LYS A 57 -7.96 -1.37 20.05
C LYS A 57 -7.19 -2.67 20.11
N PHE A 58 -6.25 -2.75 21.03
CA PHE A 58 -5.38 -3.92 21.18
C PHE A 58 -5.30 -4.34 22.65
N ILE A 59 -5.42 -5.64 22.88
CA ILE A 59 -5.34 -6.25 24.21
C ILE A 59 -3.94 -6.82 24.36
N CYS A 60 -3.12 -6.21 25.21
CA CYS A 60 -1.79 -6.74 25.49
C CYS A 60 -1.85 -8.02 26.33
N ARG A 61 -0.86 -8.89 26.20
CA ARG A 61 -0.80 -10.21 26.87
C ARG A 61 -0.99 -10.13 28.40
N HIS A 62 -0.44 -9.09 29.01
CA HIS A 62 -0.47 -8.87 30.46
C HIS A 62 -1.48 -7.79 30.88
N CYS A 63 -2.31 -7.31 29.96
CA CYS A 63 -3.27 -6.26 30.21
C CYS A 63 -4.64 -6.85 30.56
N ALA A 64 -5.29 -6.31 31.59
CA ALA A 64 -6.66 -6.67 31.91
C ALA A 64 -7.68 -6.06 30.93
N ASN A 65 -7.35 -4.91 30.33
CA ASN A 65 -8.24 -4.13 29.47
C ASN A 65 -7.60 -3.86 28.10
N PRO A 66 -8.41 -3.73 27.03
CA PRO A 66 -7.94 -3.24 25.74
C PRO A 66 -7.44 -1.81 25.87
N ALA A 67 -6.25 -1.54 25.32
CA ALA A 67 -5.72 -0.20 25.16
C ALA A 67 -6.05 0.34 23.76
N VAL A 68 -6.23 1.66 23.66
CA VAL A 68 -6.41 2.36 22.39
C VAL A 68 -5.07 2.92 21.96
N TYR A 69 -4.70 2.69 20.71
CA TYR A 69 -3.45 3.15 20.12
C TYR A 69 -3.71 4.16 19.00
N PRO A 70 -2.81 5.16 18.82
CA PRO A 70 -3.01 6.24 17.88
C PRO A 70 -2.85 5.78 16.43
N VAL A 71 -3.66 6.33 15.53
CA VAL A 71 -3.65 5.98 14.10
C VAL A 71 -3.28 7.21 13.30
N TYR A 72 -2.36 7.05 12.35
CA TYR A 72 -2.04 8.09 11.39
C TYR A 72 -3.15 8.12 10.32
N HIS A 73 -3.78 9.26 10.07
CA HIS A 73 -4.94 9.32 9.17
C HIS A 73 -4.61 9.83 7.77
N ASP A 74 -3.47 10.49 7.60
CA ASP A 74 -3.04 11.03 6.32
C ASP A 74 -2.36 9.96 5.44
N ALA A 75 -2.02 10.34 4.20
CA ALA A 75 -1.26 9.48 3.31
C ALA A 75 0.15 9.21 3.90
N PRO A 76 0.55 7.94 4.12
CA PRO A 76 1.86 7.64 4.66
C PRO A 76 2.99 8.10 3.73
N PRO A 77 4.17 8.44 4.25
CA PRO A 77 5.35 8.68 3.43
C PRO A 77 5.76 7.45 2.61
N SER A 78 6.48 7.68 1.51
CA SER A 78 6.88 6.63 0.56
C SER A 78 7.63 5.45 1.20
N TYR A 79 8.47 5.71 2.22
CA TYR A 79 9.28 4.68 2.85
C TYR A 79 8.44 3.58 3.53
N VAL A 80 7.23 3.91 3.97
CA VAL A 80 6.29 2.94 4.56
C VAL A 80 5.87 1.90 3.52
N TYR A 81 5.59 2.36 2.30
CA TYR A 81 5.29 1.49 1.16
C TYR A 81 6.52 0.68 0.75
N VAL A 82 7.72 1.27 0.78
CA VAL A 82 8.96 0.55 0.49
C VAL A 82 9.20 -0.59 1.49
N TYR A 83 8.89 -0.42 2.78
CA TYR A 83 8.95 -1.53 3.74
C TYR A 83 7.98 -2.64 3.39
N ARG A 84 6.76 -2.29 3.00
CA ARG A 84 5.70 -3.25 2.69
C ARG A 84 5.98 -4.02 1.41
N GLU A 85 6.51 -3.34 0.40
CA GLU A 85 6.88 -3.88 -0.92
C GLU A 85 8.24 -4.58 -0.92
N SER A 86 9.00 -4.51 0.18
CA SER A 86 10.38 -5.01 0.23
C SER A 86 10.50 -6.52 -0.01
N GLY A 87 9.43 -7.28 0.25
CA GLY A 87 9.45 -8.74 0.20
C GLY A 87 10.36 -9.37 1.25
N THR A 88 10.88 -8.58 2.20
CA THR A 88 11.68 -9.14 3.29
C THR A 88 10.79 -9.89 4.27
N ARG A 89 11.40 -10.83 4.98
CA ARG A 89 10.75 -11.57 6.06
C ARG A 89 10.13 -10.67 7.14
N TYR A 90 10.69 -9.47 7.33
CA TYR A 90 10.25 -8.48 8.34
C TYR A 90 9.39 -7.35 7.77
N SER A 91 8.98 -7.43 6.50
CA SER A 91 8.24 -6.37 5.81
C SER A 91 7.00 -5.90 6.59
N ALA A 92 6.17 -6.83 7.05
CA ALA A 92 5.00 -6.52 7.88
C ALA A 92 5.38 -5.79 9.17
N LEU A 93 6.35 -6.29 9.94
CA LEU A 93 6.74 -5.68 11.22
C LEU A 93 7.37 -4.28 11.03
N LEU A 94 8.21 -4.09 10.01
CA LEU A 94 8.81 -2.78 9.71
C LEU A 94 7.76 -1.77 9.21
N THR A 95 6.82 -2.19 8.37
CA THR A 95 5.66 -1.37 7.98
C THR A 95 4.81 -1.00 9.19
N GLY A 96 4.53 -1.98 10.05
CA GLY A 96 3.79 -1.79 11.29
C GLY A 96 4.46 -0.79 12.23
N LEU A 97 5.78 -0.93 12.43
CA LEU A 97 6.59 -0.04 13.24
C LEU A 97 6.57 1.40 12.69
N ALA A 98 6.72 1.56 11.38
CA ALA A 98 6.66 2.86 10.73
C ALA A 98 5.30 3.55 10.94
N LEU A 99 4.19 2.83 10.70
CA LEU A 99 2.84 3.35 10.89
C LEU A 99 2.52 3.63 12.36
N TYR A 100 2.98 2.77 13.26
CA TYR A 100 2.86 2.98 14.70
C TYR A 100 3.58 4.26 15.14
N ASN A 101 4.80 4.47 14.66
CA ASN A 101 5.55 5.69 14.93
C ASN A 101 4.82 6.92 14.39
N LEU A 102 4.37 6.90 13.12
CA LEU A 102 3.60 8.00 12.52
C LEU A 102 2.35 8.34 13.35
N GLY A 103 1.60 7.32 13.80
CA GLY A 103 0.43 7.52 14.65
C GLY A 103 0.78 8.22 15.96
N ARG A 104 1.85 7.79 16.62
CA ARG A 104 2.33 8.41 17.87
C ARG A 104 2.80 9.85 17.66
N CYS A 105 3.54 10.12 16.59
CA CYS A 105 4.04 11.47 16.27
C CYS A 105 2.91 12.47 16.02
N CYS A 106 1.80 12.05 15.39
CA CYS A 106 0.70 12.95 15.07
C CYS A 106 -0.36 13.07 16.17
N GLY A 107 -0.46 12.09 17.07
CA GLY A 107 -1.49 12.05 18.12
C GLY A 107 -1.22 12.98 19.31
N THR A 108 0.04 13.33 19.55
CA THR A 108 0.42 14.28 20.60
C THR A 108 0.73 15.63 19.97
N HIS A 109 0.16 16.73 20.49
CA HIS A 109 0.48 18.12 20.10
C HIS A 109 1.95 18.53 20.35
N HIS A 110 2.85 17.57 20.51
CA HIS A 110 4.28 17.82 20.56
C HIS A 110 4.74 18.13 19.15
N ASP A 111 5.32 19.32 18.98
CA ASP A 111 6.13 19.68 17.82
C ASP A 111 6.92 18.44 17.41
N ALA A 112 6.65 17.94 16.20
CA ALA A 112 7.23 16.69 15.70
C ALA A 112 8.71 16.70 16.04
N ASN A 113 9.11 15.91 17.05
CA ASN A 113 10.45 15.96 17.60
C ASN A 113 11.39 15.63 16.45
N VAL A 114 12.06 16.66 15.94
CA VAL A 114 12.94 16.50 14.80
C VAL A 114 14.12 15.69 15.29
N TYR A 115 14.13 14.42 14.91
CA TYR A 115 15.17 13.50 15.31
C TYR A 115 16.35 13.66 14.36
N THR A 116 17.51 13.98 14.92
CA THR A 116 18.75 14.08 14.16
C THR A 116 19.61 12.85 14.50
N PRO A 117 19.62 11.80 13.66
CA PRO A 117 20.41 10.60 13.93
C PRO A 117 21.91 10.92 13.98
N HIS A 118 22.62 10.43 14.99
CA HIS A 118 24.07 10.41 14.95
C HIS A 118 24.57 9.36 13.94
N ARG A 119 25.71 9.63 13.28
CA ARG A 119 26.30 8.75 12.26
C ARG A 119 26.70 7.36 12.78
N GLU A 120 26.89 7.23 14.09
CA GLU A 120 27.33 5.99 14.74
C GLU A 120 26.18 5.23 15.42
N GLU A 121 24.97 5.80 15.44
CA GLU A 121 23.80 5.15 16.02
C GLU A 121 23.39 3.91 15.25
N LYS A 122 22.99 2.88 16.00
CA LYS A 122 22.45 1.65 15.45
C LYS A 122 21.12 1.36 16.09
N CYS A 123 20.10 1.25 15.25
CA CYS A 123 18.76 0.87 15.65
C CYS A 123 18.38 -0.47 15.03
N SER A 124 17.79 -1.33 15.85
CA SER A 124 17.35 -2.64 15.43
C SER A 124 16.06 -3.06 16.12
N LEU A 125 15.30 -3.89 15.41
CA LEU A 125 14.09 -4.53 15.88
C LEU A 125 14.43 -5.98 16.15
N GLN A 126 14.35 -6.37 17.42
CA GLN A 126 14.57 -7.72 17.88
C GLN A 126 13.21 -8.40 18.10
N ILE A 127 13.02 -9.57 17.50
CA ILE A 127 11.85 -10.41 17.72
C ILE A 127 12.26 -11.51 18.69
N ILE A 128 11.65 -11.49 19.86
CA ILE A 128 11.92 -12.46 20.92
C ILE A 128 10.80 -13.50 20.94
N ASP A 129 11.17 -14.74 20.63
CA ASP A 129 10.36 -15.94 20.85
C ASP A 129 11.04 -16.81 21.91
N ARG A 130 10.29 -17.70 22.58
CA ARG A 130 10.74 -18.50 23.73
C ARG A 130 12.06 -19.24 23.52
N SER A 131 12.39 -19.59 22.28
CA SER A 131 13.60 -20.31 21.90
C SER A 131 14.33 -19.71 20.70
N HIS A 132 13.86 -18.58 20.15
CA HIS A 132 14.40 -18.02 18.92
C HIS A 132 14.54 -16.51 19.04
N PHE A 133 15.67 -16.00 18.53
CA PHE A 133 16.00 -14.59 18.54
C PHE A 133 16.31 -14.17 17.11
N GLU A 134 15.53 -13.21 16.59
CA GLU A 134 15.78 -12.59 15.29
C GLU A 134 16.02 -11.11 15.48
N GLU A 135 16.92 -10.54 14.69
CA GLU A 135 17.21 -9.11 14.71
C GLU A 135 17.25 -8.57 13.28
N THR A 136 16.56 -7.46 13.06
CA THR A 136 16.65 -6.70 11.81
C THR A 136 17.01 -5.25 12.09
N LYS A 137 17.95 -4.70 11.32
CA LYS A 137 18.36 -3.30 11.44
C LYS A 137 17.35 -2.40 10.76
N PHE A 138 17.21 -1.18 11.25
CA PHE A 138 16.39 -0.16 10.61
C PHE A 138 16.94 1.26 10.89
N PRO A 139 16.55 2.28 10.10
CA PRO A 139 16.99 3.65 10.33
C PRO A 139 16.51 4.24 11.66
N CYS A 140 17.42 4.87 12.40
CA CYS A 140 17.10 5.36 13.74
C CYS A 140 16.02 6.45 13.82
N PHE A 141 15.69 7.16 12.74
CA PHE A 141 14.56 8.11 12.78
C PHE A 141 13.22 7.45 13.11
N MET A 142 13.10 6.12 12.94
CA MET A 142 11.92 5.36 13.39
C MET A 142 11.85 5.18 14.92
N MET A 143 12.82 5.71 15.67
CA MET A 143 12.77 5.81 17.14
C MET A 143 12.15 7.11 17.65
N SER A 144 11.95 8.10 16.78
CA SER A 144 11.54 9.46 17.14
C SER A 144 10.35 9.56 18.12
N SER A 145 9.29 8.76 17.96
CA SER A 145 8.14 8.77 18.88
C SER A 145 8.30 7.99 20.18
N PHE A 146 9.43 7.32 20.36
CA PHE A 146 9.79 6.59 21.56
C PHE A 146 10.72 7.40 22.48
N MET A 147 11.42 8.39 21.92
CA MET A 147 12.32 9.24 22.68
C MET A 147 11.53 10.34 23.39
N GLU A 148 11.76 10.49 24.69
CA GLU A 148 11.22 11.63 25.42
C GLU A 148 11.92 12.92 24.94
N PRO A 149 11.18 14.01 24.70
CA PRO A 149 11.80 15.28 24.37
C PRO A 149 12.67 15.71 25.55
N ASN A 150 13.98 15.77 25.33
CA ASN A 150 14.89 16.27 26.35
C ASN A 150 14.58 17.76 26.60
N LYS A 151 13.98 18.06 27.76
CA LYS A 151 13.45 19.40 28.10
C LYS A 151 14.48 20.52 27.92
N THR A 152 15.77 20.21 28.10
CA THR A 152 16.89 21.14 27.96
C THR A 152 17.14 21.64 26.54
N ASN A 153 16.80 20.88 25.50
CA ASN A 153 17.07 21.30 24.11
C ASN A 153 15.94 22.15 23.51
N MET A 154 14.72 22.01 24.01
CA MET A 154 13.55 22.76 23.52
C MET A 154 13.61 24.24 23.97
N GLU A 155 14.16 24.51 25.15
CA GLU A 155 14.38 25.88 25.63
C GLU A 155 15.41 26.63 24.78
N ILE A 156 16.48 25.94 24.33
CA ILE A 156 17.52 26.51 23.48
C ILE A 156 17.02 26.78 22.04
N LEU A 157 16.20 25.88 21.48
CA LEU A 157 15.66 26.07 20.13
C LEU A 157 14.66 27.25 20.05
N SER A 158 13.89 27.48 21.12
CA SER A 158 12.93 28.59 21.18
C SER A 158 13.60 29.97 21.27
N GLN A 159 14.84 30.06 21.80
CA GLN A 159 15.59 31.33 21.88
C GLN A 159 16.41 31.66 20.64
N THR A 160 16.75 30.67 19.81
CA THR A 160 17.64 30.87 18.65
C THR A 160 16.90 31.38 17.41
N LYS A 161 15.56 31.41 17.42
CA LYS A 161 14.73 31.85 16.29
C LYS A 161 14.81 33.36 15.98
N HIS A 162 15.56 34.15 16.76
CA HIS A 162 15.67 35.60 16.56
C HIS A 162 16.99 36.10 15.96
N ASN A 163 18.02 35.26 15.82
CA ASN A 163 19.30 35.67 15.25
C ASN A 163 19.70 34.72 14.11
N GLU A 164 19.05 34.87 12.95
CA GLU A 164 19.50 34.24 11.69
C GLU A 164 20.83 34.86 11.27
N THR A 165 21.92 34.19 11.67
CA THR A 165 23.15 34.17 10.86
C THR A 165 23.23 32.78 10.25
N GLU A 166 23.58 32.73 8.97
CA GLU A 166 23.65 31.56 8.09
C GLU A 166 24.52 30.42 8.66
N VAL A 167 23.96 29.65 9.59
CA VAL A 167 24.57 28.47 10.19
C VAL A 167 24.11 27.24 9.43
N GLN A 168 25.10 26.45 8.99
CA GLN A 168 24.97 25.11 8.42
C GLN A 168 23.72 24.40 8.95
N LYS A 169 22.74 24.22 8.04
CA LYS A 169 21.48 23.52 8.28
C LYS A 169 21.80 22.13 8.81
N SER A 170 21.69 21.97 10.13
CA SER A 170 21.73 20.67 10.79
C SER A 170 20.74 19.76 10.07
N ASP A 171 21.16 18.53 9.72
CA ASP A 171 20.39 17.51 9.00
C ASP A 171 19.19 17.02 9.83
N SER A 172 18.27 17.94 10.10
CA SER A 172 17.08 17.72 10.88
C SER A 172 16.11 16.91 10.01
N PHE A 173 15.85 15.67 10.43
CA PHE A 173 15.13 14.72 9.59
C PHE A 173 13.63 14.80 9.86
N ASP A 174 12.89 15.33 8.88
CA ASP A 174 11.43 15.27 8.92
C ASP A 174 10.97 13.84 8.59
N ILE A 175 10.30 13.18 9.54
CA ILE A 175 9.75 11.83 9.37
C ILE A 175 8.69 11.80 8.27
N LEU A 176 8.04 12.94 8.00
CA LEU A 176 7.10 13.10 6.91
C LEU A 176 7.80 13.30 5.55
N ALA A 177 9.13 13.50 5.54
CA ALA A 177 9.88 13.65 4.30
C ALA A 177 9.80 12.39 3.44
N ALA A 178 9.31 12.56 2.22
CA ALA A 178 9.04 11.49 1.28
C ALA A 178 10.29 10.79 0.68
N HIS A 179 11.51 11.08 1.16
CA HIS A 179 12.76 10.64 0.49
C HIS A 179 13.75 9.89 1.40
N VAL A 180 13.24 9.12 2.35
CA VAL A 180 14.09 8.24 3.16
C VAL A 180 14.50 7.01 2.35
N ASN A 181 15.81 6.79 2.16
CA ASN A 181 16.31 5.57 1.54
C ASN A 181 16.42 4.43 2.57
N VAL A 182 15.38 3.61 2.66
CA VAL A 182 15.35 2.45 3.58
C VAL A 182 15.97 1.18 3.00
N LYS A 183 16.31 1.17 1.70
CA LYS A 183 16.82 -0.03 1.00
C LYS A 183 18.05 -0.69 1.66
N PRO A 184 19.04 0.05 2.22
CA PRO A 184 20.18 -0.58 2.87
C PRO A 184 19.83 -1.46 4.08
N PHE A 185 18.65 -1.24 4.67
CA PHE A 185 18.16 -1.93 5.86
C PHE A 185 17.26 -3.12 5.52
N LEU A 186 16.91 -3.30 4.24
CA LEU A 186 16.08 -4.40 3.76
C LEU A 186 16.96 -5.63 3.54
N GLN A 187 17.34 -6.29 4.62
CA GLN A 187 18.10 -7.53 4.61
C GLN A 187 17.20 -8.70 5.03
N GLY A 188 17.44 -9.87 4.44
CA GLY A 188 16.71 -11.09 4.75
C GLY A 188 15.78 -11.53 3.63
N ASN A 189 16.27 -12.48 2.83
CA ASN A 189 15.44 -13.25 1.91
C ASN A 189 14.84 -14.41 2.70
N GLY A 190 13.53 -14.60 2.60
CA GLY A 190 12.85 -15.69 3.30
C GLY A 190 11.34 -15.58 3.17
N SER A 191 10.63 -16.60 3.62
CA SER A 191 9.18 -16.52 3.81
C SER A 191 8.84 -15.42 4.82
N GLU A 192 7.69 -14.78 4.64
CA GLU A 192 7.15 -13.81 5.62
C GLU A 192 7.15 -14.42 7.02
N LEU A 193 7.57 -13.62 8.02
CA LEU A 193 7.62 -14.07 9.40
C LEU A 193 6.18 -14.25 9.90
N GLU A 194 5.81 -15.47 10.29
CA GLU A 194 4.54 -15.72 10.97
C GLU A 194 4.63 -15.19 12.40
N VAL A 195 3.95 -14.07 12.65
CA VAL A 195 3.95 -13.41 13.96
C VAL A 195 2.99 -14.15 14.89
N ARG A 196 3.51 -14.59 16.04
CA ARG A 196 2.69 -15.21 17.09
C ARG A 196 2.23 -14.17 18.10
N ARG A 197 1.05 -14.40 18.68
CA ARG A 197 0.47 -13.50 19.70
C ARG A 197 1.34 -13.36 20.97
N ASP A 198 2.25 -14.30 21.22
CA ASP A 198 3.13 -14.29 22.39
C ASP A 198 4.53 -13.74 22.12
N GLN A 199 4.83 -13.31 20.89
CA GLN A 199 6.11 -12.71 20.52
C GLN A 199 6.18 -11.22 20.92
N GLU A 200 7.34 -10.84 21.43
CA GLU A 200 7.65 -9.46 21.80
C GLU A 200 8.62 -8.84 20.80
N CYS A 201 8.28 -7.66 20.33
CA CYS A 201 9.10 -6.88 19.43
C CYS A 201 9.81 -5.80 20.26
N VAL A 202 11.12 -5.98 20.39
CA VAL A 202 11.98 -5.11 21.18
C VAL A 202 12.70 -4.18 20.23
N ILE A 203 12.43 -2.90 20.40
CA ILE A 203 13.07 -1.85 19.64
C ILE A 203 14.29 -1.41 20.44
N TRP A 204 15.46 -1.62 19.84
CA TRP A 204 16.76 -1.41 20.45
C TRP A 204 17.43 -0.20 19.83
N HIS A 205 17.84 0.74 20.68
CA HIS A 205 18.64 1.89 20.31
C HIS A 205 19.99 1.82 21.04
N ASN A 206 21.07 1.66 20.26
CA ASN A 206 22.42 1.59 20.78
C ASN A 206 23.13 2.93 20.56
N LEU A 207 23.13 3.76 21.60
CA LEU A 207 23.97 4.95 21.70
C LEU A 207 25.17 4.60 22.60
N THR A 208 26.36 5.13 22.29
CA THR A 208 27.68 4.78 22.86
C THR A 208 27.77 4.58 24.38
N LEU A 209 26.85 5.15 25.17
CA LEU A 209 26.81 4.99 26.63
C LEU A 209 25.43 4.63 27.21
N ASN A 210 24.34 4.83 26.45
CA ASN A 210 22.98 4.61 26.94
C ASN A 210 22.26 3.62 26.02
N GLN A 211 21.85 2.49 26.59
CA GLN A 211 21.02 1.51 25.90
C GLN A 211 19.55 1.79 26.23
N GLU A 212 18.79 2.16 25.22
CA GLU A 212 17.36 2.38 25.34
C GLU A 212 16.60 1.21 24.69
N ARG A 213 15.64 0.68 25.43
CA ARG A 213 14.84 -0.49 25.03
C ARG A 213 13.36 -0.16 25.14
N HIS A 214 12.65 -0.29 24.03
CA HIS A 214 11.18 -0.17 24.01
C HIS A 214 10.55 -1.50 23.61
N ILE A 215 9.59 -1.97 24.41
CA ILE A 215 8.91 -3.24 24.16
C ILE A 215 7.54 -2.94 23.55
N VAL A 216 7.28 -3.52 22.38
CA VAL A 216 5.99 -3.43 21.67
C VAL A 216 5.55 -4.84 21.30
N PRO A 217 4.27 -5.22 21.48
CA PRO A 217 3.79 -6.53 21.03
C PRO A 217 3.94 -6.67 19.50
N CYS A 218 4.54 -7.77 19.01
CA CYS A 218 4.73 -7.93 17.57
C CYS A 218 3.38 -7.98 16.82
N SER A 219 2.36 -8.62 17.41
CA SER A 219 1.01 -8.68 16.86
C SER A 219 0.34 -7.30 16.75
N LEU A 220 0.74 -6.32 17.59
CA LEU A 220 0.27 -4.95 17.44
C LEU A 220 0.86 -4.33 16.17
N LEU A 221 2.16 -4.49 15.96
CA LEU A 221 2.82 -3.99 14.74
C LEU A 221 2.23 -4.65 13.49
N GLU A 222 1.97 -5.96 13.54
CA GLU A 222 1.27 -6.67 12.48
C GLU A 222 -0.11 -6.06 12.19
N GLN A 223 -0.90 -5.77 13.24
CA GLN A 223 -2.21 -5.11 13.09
C GLN A 223 -2.10 -3.72 12.43
N TYR A 224 -1.04 -2.95 12.72
CA TYR A 224 -0.76 -1.71 11.99
C TYR A 224 -0.43 -1.99 10.53
N ALA A 225 0.37 -3.02 10.23
CA ALA A 225 0.72 -3.38 8.86
C ALA A 225 -0.48 -3.84 8.03
N GLU A 226 -1.47 -4.50 8.64
CA GLU A 226 -2.72 -4.92 7.99
C GLU A 226 -3.59 -3.75 7.48
N THR A 227 -3.36 -2.54 8.00
CA THR A 227 -3.99 -1.32 7.46
C THR A 227 -3.46 -0.96 6.07
N MET A 228 -2.29 -1.47 5.67
CA MET A 228 -1.79 -1.44 4.30
C MET A 228 -2.20 -2.70 3.55
N ARG A 229 -3.26 -2.56 2.74
CA ARG A 229 -3.81 -3.66 1.95
C ARG A 229 -3.21 -3.66 0.55
N PRO A 230 -2.99 -4.83 -0.06
CA PRO A 230 -2.60 -4.87 -1.46
C PRO A 230 -3.67 -4.20 -2.32
N SER A 231 -3.25 -3.21 -3.08
CA SER A 231 -4.04 -2.53 -4.10
C SER A 231 -4.27 -3.45 -5.28
N GLY A 232 -5.48 -3.45 -5.79
CA GLY A 232 -5.84 -4.15 -7.00
C GLY A 232 -6.61 -5.45 -6.77
N VAL A 233 -7.16 -5.97 -7.85
CA VAL A 233 -7.86 -7.26 -7.84
C VAL A 233 -6.80 -8.34 -7.85
N PRO A 234 -6.78 -9.27 -6.88
CA PRO A 234 -5.84 -10.38 -6.89
C PRO A 234 -5.85 -11.09 -8.25
N VAL A 235 -4.67 -11.49 -8.74
CA VAL A 235 -4.52 -12.09 -10.08
C VAL A 235 -5.45 -13.28 -10.28
N TYR A 236 -5.63 -14.10 -9.25
CA TYR A 236 -6.52 -15.24 -9.27
C TYR A 236 -8.01 -14.89 -9.42
N ILE A 237 -8.43 -13.65 -9.17
CA ILE A 237 -9.82 -13.21 -9.37
C ILE A 237 -10.03 -12.71 -10.80
N TRP A 238 -9.16 -11.84 -11.32
CA TRP A 238 -9.38 -11.26 -12.65
C TRP A 238 -8.90 -12.15 -13.80
N MET A 239 -7.91 -13.03 -13.57
CA MET A 239 -7.39 -13.91 -14.62
C MET A 239 -8.44 -14.93 -15.12
N PRO A 240 -9.20 -15.64 -14.25
CA PRO A 240 -10.28 -16.53 -14.71
C PRO A 240 -11.41 -15.78 -15.42
N ILE A 241 -11.73 -14.56 -14.98
CA ILE A 241 -12.71 -13.69 -15.64
C ILE A 241 -12.24 -13.35 -17.05
N LEU A 242 -10.98 -12.90 -17.20
CA LEU A 242 -10.39 -12.60 -18.50
C LEU A 242 -10.36 -13.85 -19.40
N LEU A 243 -9.88 -14.99 -18.90
CA LEU A 243 -9.82 -16.23 -19.65
C LEU A 243 -11.22 -16.66 -20.11
N GLY A 244 -12.22 -16.60 -19.22
CA GLY A 244 -13.62 -16.90 -19.54
C GLY A 244 -14.17 -15.99 -20.64
N THR A 245 -13.85 -14.69 -20.60
CA THR A 245 -14.27 -13.76 -21.67
C THR A 245 -13.62 -14.10 -23.02
N ILE A 246 -12.33 -14.45 -23.05
CA ILE A 246 -11.62 -14.83 -24.28
C ILE A 246 -12.21 -16.11 -24.88
N VAL A 247 -12.45 -17.13 -24.05
CA VAL A 247 -13.06 -18.40 -24.49
C VAL A 247 -14.48 -18.17 -25.02
N SER A 248 -15.28 -17.34 -24.33
CA SER A 248 -16.63 -17.00 -24.78
C SER A 248 -16.63 -16.29 -26.14
N ILE A 249 -15.70 -15.34 -26.35
CA ILE A 249 -15.54 -14.64 -27.63
C ILE A 249 -15.12 -15.62 -28.72
N TYR A 250 -14.17 -16.51 -28.43
CA TYR A 250 -13.71 -17.52 -29.38
C TYR A 250 -14.84 -18.46 -29.83
N ILE A 251 -15.62 -19.00 -28.89
CA ILE A 251 -16.76 -19.87 -29.18
C ILE A 251 -17.82 -19.10 -30.00
N PHE A 252 -18.11 -17.86 -29.62
CA PHE A 252 -19.06 -17.02 -30.35
C PHE A 252 -18.61 -16.77 -31.80
N CYS A 253 -17.35 -16.41 -32.01
CA CYS A 253 -16.76 -16.23 -33.33
C CYS A 253 -16.82 -17.52 -34.15
N TYR A 254 -16.45 -18.66 -33.57
CA TYR A 254 -16.50 -19.96 -34.22
C TYR A 254 -17.91 -20.33 -34.69
N CYS A 255 -18.92 -20.13 -33.82
CA CYS A 255 -20.33 -20.37 -34.15
C CYS A 255 -20.84 -19.42 -35.25
N CYS A 256 -20.45 -18.14 -35.23
CA CYS A 256 -20.84 -17.17 -36.25
C CYS A 256 -20.22 -17.51 -37.62
N CYS A 257 -18.94 -17.89 -37.66
CA CYS A 257 -18.27 -18.31 -38.91
C CYS A 257 -18.92 -19.57 -39.50
N ARG A 258 -19.27 -20.57 -38.68
CA ARG A 258 -19.97 -21.79 -39.14
C ARG A 258 -21.36 -21.52 -39.71
N LYS A 259 -22.09 -20.54 -39.17
CA LYS A 259 -23.42 -20.19 -39.71
C LYS A 259 -23.33 -19.51 -41.09
N LYS A 260 -22.24 -18.77 -41.35
CA LYS A 260 -22.08 -18.05 -42.63
C LYS A 260 -21.84 -19.03 -43.79
N SER A 261 -21.02 -20.07 -43.60
CA SER A 261 -20.74 -21.03 -44.67
C SER A 261 -21.98 -21.81 -45.13
N ARG A 262 -22.96 -22.05 -44.26
CA ARG A 262 -24.20 -22.78 -44.63
C ARG A 262 -25.17 -21.99 -45.51
N LYS A 263 -24.99 -20.67 -45.69
CA LYS A 263 -25.91 -19.85 -46.49
C LYS A 263 -25.45 -19.65 -47.93
N GLU A 264 -24.22 -20.02 -48.27
CA GLU A 264 -23.65 -19.79 -49.60
C GLU A 264 -23.89 -20.95 -50.59
N ASP A 265 -24.45 -22.07 -50.12
CA ASP A 265 -24.83 -23.21 -50.97
C ASP A 265 -26.28 -23.13 -51.49
N ALA A 266 -26.97 -21.99 -51.32
CA ALA A 266 -28.21 -21.76 -52.05
C ALA A 266 -27.85 -21.53 -53.53
N PRO A 267 -28.31 -22.38 -54.46
CA PRO A 267 -27.97 -22.23 -55.87
C PRO A 267 -28.36 -20.83 -56.32
N LEU A 268 -27.41 -20.12 -56.94
CA LEU A 268 -27.65 -18.86 -57.64
C LEU A 268 -28.75 -19.15 -58.67
N ASN A 269 -30.00 -18.89 -58.29
CA ASN A 269 -31.14 -19.11 -59.16
C ASN A 269 -30.98 -18.17 -60.34
N GLN A 270 -30.69 -18.80 -61.48
CA GLN A 270 -31.19 -18.46 -62.81
C GLN A 270 -31.56 -16.99 -62.98
N THR A 271 -30.65 -16.26 -63.59
CA THR A 271 -30.92 -15.04 -64.33
C THR A 271 -32.06 -15.32 -65.31
N THR A 272 -33.30 -15.06 -64.91
CA THR A 272 -34.45 -15.01 -65.81
C THR A 272 -34.21 -13.85 -66.77
N VAL A 273 -33.71 -14.18 -67.96
CA VAL A 273 -33.61 -13.25 -69.08
C VAL A 273 -35.05 -12.88 -69.48
N PRO A 274 -35.43 -11.59 -69.45
CA PRO A 274 -36.74 -11.18 -69.92
C PRO A 274 -36.82 -11.45 -71.44
N GLY A 275 -37.71 -12.36 -71.82
CA GLY A 275 -37.98 -12.70 -73.22
C GLY A 275 -38.49 -11.48 -74.00
N TYR A 276 -37.77 -11.14 -75.07
CA TYR A 276 -38.15 -10.11 -76.02
C TYR A 276 -39.36 -10.61 -76.83
N ARG A 277 -40.55 -10.04 -76.61
CA ARG A 277 -41.73 -10.28 -77.45
C ARG A 277 -41.64 -9.40 -78.70
N SER A 278 -41.39 -10.04 -79.85
CA SER A 278 -41.55 -9.41 -81.16
C SER A 278 -43.03 -9.44 -81.56
N ASN A 279 -43.60 -8.27 -81.84
CA ASN A 279 -44.93 -8.15 -82.46
C ASN A 279 -44.75 -8.06 -83.97
N TYR A 280 -45.32 -9.03 -84.68
CA TYR A 280 -45.68 -8.95 -86.11
C TYR A 280 -47.17 -9.20 -86.22
#